data_AF-A0A0D0EMF3-F1
#
_entry.id   AF-A0A0D0EMF3-F1
#
_cell.length_a   1.000
_cell.length_b   1.000
_cell.length_c   1.000
_cell.angle_alpha   90.00
_cell.angle_beta   90.00
_cell.angle_gamma   90.00
#
_symmetry.space_group_name_H-M   'P 1'
#
loop_
_entity.id
_entity.type
_entity.pdbx_description
1 polymer ?
#
loop_
_entity_poly.entity_id
_entity_poly.type
_entity_poly.pdbx_seq_one_letter_code
_entity_poly.pdbx_strand_id
1 'polypeptide(L)'
;MKDSIVFKVVMFLFFSTIMMSQSKRDYFSVTGITHGDYSGYLYMDYNDTRDSCKVVNNQFYFKGKMPIIGTGSFIIGKGPTIMTQDFYLENEDINLELTLTKKTVRNVEYDWVIINSVSGTKTSSIQKDYEMFKAKHEKDKSWQAKRYDKLDSIVSKHPDHPYSLGLLVEAS
;
A
#
# COMPACT_ATOMS: atom_id res chain seq x y z
N MET A 1 33.13 17.02 38.41
CA MET A 1 33.44 16.46 37.08
C MET A 1 32.71 15.14 36.80
N LYS A 2 32.67 14.20 37.76
CA LYS A 2 31.84 12.97 37.68
C LYS A 2 30.35 13.25 37.48
N ASP A 3 29.80 14.24 38.18
CA ASP A 3 28.35 14.54 38.12
C ASP A 3 27.89 15.05 36.74
N SER A 4 28.78 15.74 36.02
CA SER A 4 28.53 16.18 34.64
C SER A 4 28.52 15.01 33.65
N ILE A 5 29.31 13.97 33.89
CA ILE A 5 29.34 12.75 33.06
C ILE A 5 28.07 11.93 33.32
N VAL A 6 27.68 11.75 34.57
CA VAL A 6 26.44 11.04 34.95
C VAL A 6 25.22 11.74 34.34
N PHE A 7 25.16 13.07 34.42
CA PHE A 7 24.07 13.84 33.82
C PHE A 7 24.00 13.65 32.29
N LYS A 8 25.13 13.67 31.59
CA LYS A 8 25.19 13.44 30.13
C LYS A 8 24.76 12.03 29.73
N VAL A 9 25.15 11.01 30.51
CA VAL A 9 24.76 9.61 30.27
C VAL A 9 23.27 9.41 30.50
N VAL A 10 22.72 9.98 31.58
CA VAL A 10 21.28 9.94 31.85
C VAL A 10 20.50 10.66 30.75
N MET A 11 20.96 11.83 30.31
CA MET A 11 20.33 12.56 29.21
C MET A 11 20.36 11.76 27.90
N PHE A 12 21.49 11.12 27.55
CA PHE A 12 21.58 10.25 26.38
C PHE A 12 20.60 9.07 26.42
N LEU A 13 20.42 8.44 27.60
CA LEU A 13 19.44 7.38 27.80
C LEU A 13 18.00 7.88 27.68
N PHE A 14 17.69 9.10 28.12
CA PHE A 14 16.38 9.70 27.91
C PHE A 14 16.11 9.97 26.43
N PHE A 15 17.08 10.49 25.67
CA PHE A 15 16.91 10.73 24.23
C PHE A 15 16.73 9.46 23.40
N SER A 16 17.37 8.34 23.79
CA SER A 16 17.20 7.06 23.07
C SER A 16 15.80 6.45 23.27
N THR A 17 15.21 6.61 24.46
CA THR A 17 13.87 6.07 24.76
C THR A 17 12.74 6.82 24.04
N ILE A 18 12.87 8.14 23.83
CA ILE A 18 11.86 8.96 23.15
C ILE A 18 11.73 8.56 21.67
N MET A 19 12.81 8.14 21.01
CA MET A 19 12.78 7.69 19.61
C MET A 19 12.09 6.33 19.41
N MET A 20 11.98 5.51 20.44
CA MET A 20 11.30 4.21 20.40
C MET A 20 9.80 4.28 20.74
N SER A 21 9.29 5.45 21.15
CA SER A 21 7.90 5.64 21.59
C SER A 21 6.93 6.05 20.48
N GLN A 22 7.18 5.69 19.21
CA GLN A 22 6.14 5.84 18.18
C GLN A 22 5.04 4.83 18.47
N SER A 23 3.98 5.29 19.16
CA SER A 23 2.78 4.49 19.39
C SER A 23 2.26 4.00 18.05
N LYS A 24 1.98 2.70 17.95
CA LYS A 24 1.39 2.11 16.74
C LYS A 24 0.13 2.92 16.39
N ARG A 25 0.14 3.52 15.21
CA ARG A 25 -0.96 4.35 14.73
C ARG A 25 -2.19 3.47 14.56
N ASP A 26 -3.35 3.99 14.97
CA ASP A 26 -4.62 3.26 14.91
C ASP A 26 -5.55 3.78 13.80
N TYR A 27 -5.00 4.55 12.87
CA TYR A 27 -5.68 5.10 11.69
C TYR A 27 -4.72 5.04 10.50
N PHE A 28 -5.24 5.16 9.30
CA PHE A 28 -4.45 5.36 8.09
C PHE A 28 -4.65 6.77 7.54
N SER A 29 -3.68 7.25 6.78
CA SER A 29 -3.88 8.33 5.80
C SER A 29 -3.45 7.86 4.44
N VAL A 30 -4.28 8.07 3.42
CA VAL A 30 -3.93 7.86 2.03
C VAL A 30 -3.76 9.23 1.40
N THR A 31 -2.54 9.57 1.02
CA THR A 31 -2.26 10.75 0.20
C THR A 31 -1.87 10.27 -1.18
N GLY A 32 -2.36 10.94 -2.22
CA GLY A 32 -1.95 10.52 -3.56
C GLY A 32 -2.05 11.60 -4.61
N ILE A 33 -1.37 11.29 -5.72
CA ILE A 33 -1.38 12.06 -6.94
C ILE A 33 -2.12 11.29 -8.03
N THR A 34 -2.80 12.00 -8.92
CA THR A 34 -3.53 11.44 -10.06
C THR A 34 -2.97 11.95 -11.37
N HIS A 35 -2.85 11.08 -12.35
CA HIS A 35 -2.57 11.41 -13.73
C HIS A 35 -3.83 11.26 -14.59
N GLY A 36 -3.87 12.00 -15.70
CA GLY A 36 -5.03 12.08 -16.60
C GLY A 36 -5.76 13.41 -16.48
N ASP A 37 -6.90 13.51 -17.16
CA ASP A 37 -7.76 14.70 -17.25
C ASP A 37 -9.00 14.60 -16.35
N TYR A 38 -8.99 13.68 -15.38
CA TYR A 38 -10.10 13.46 -14.47
C TYR A 38 -10.32 14.65 -13.51
N SER A 39 -11.57 15.13 -13.44
CA SER A 39 -12.00 16.11 -12.47
C SER A 39 -13.33 15.65 -11.84
N GLY A 40 -13.32 15.42 -10.54
CA GLY A 40 -14.48 14.87 -9.85
C GLY A 40 -14.19 14.35 -8.44
N TYR A 41 -15.11 13.53 -7.95
CA TYR A 41 -14.97 12.84 -6.67
C TYR A 41 -14.37 11.45 -6.88
N LEU A 42 -13.28 11.18 -6.18
CA LEU A 42 -12.74 9.84 -5.99
C LEU A 42 -13.42 9.25 -4.76
N TYR A 43 -14.03 8.08 -4.91
CA TYR A 43 -14.62 7.33 -3.81
C TYR A 43 -13.69 6.18 -3.45
N MET A 44 -13.56 5.90 -2.15
CA MET A 44 -12.78 4.79 -1.65
C MET A 44 -13.66 3.92 -0.75
N ASP A 45 -13.77 2.65 -1.11
CA ASP A 45 -14.46 1.64 -0.32
C ASP A 45 -13.45 0.84 0.50
N TYR A 46 -13.71 0.73 1.80
CA TYR A 46 -12.90 -0.02 2.76
C TYR A 46 -13.71 -0.35 4.01
N ASN A 47 -13.58 -1.56 4.57
CA ASN A 47 -14.19 -1.93 5.86
C ASN A 47 -15.65 -1.46 6.04
N ASP A 48 -16.53 -1.84 5.12
CA ASP A 48 -17.95 -1.45 5.07
C ASP A 48 -18.22 0.08 5.04
N THR A 49 -17.19 0.86 4.74
CA THR A 49 -17.22 2.31 4.65
C THR A 49 -16.97 2.73 3.21
N ARG A 50 -17.80 3.66 2.72
CA ARG A 50 -17.55 4.40 1.49
C ARG A 50 -17.24 5.84 1.85
N ASP A 51 -16.00 6.24 1.61
CA ASP A 51 -15.55 7.62 1.77
C ASP A 51 -15.40 8.28 0.40
N SER A 52 -15.36 9.61 0.37
CA SER A 52 -15.19 10.37 -0.86
C SER A 52 -14.33 11.59 -0.64
N CYS A 53 -13.47 11.90 -1.61
CA CYS A 53 -12.76 13.16 -1.64
C CYS A 53 -12.85 13.77 -3.04
N LYS A 54 -12.83 15.10 -3.11
CA LYS A 54 -12.73 15.80 -4.38
C LYS A 54 -11.26 15.83 -4.79
N VAL A 55 -10.97 15.42 -6.03
CA VAL A 55 -9.63 15.56 -6.59
C VAL A 55 -9.40 17.05 -6.91
N VAL A 56 -8.36 17.63 -6.34
CA VAL A 56 -7.99 19.04 -6.52
C VAL A 56 -6.51 19.13 -6.84
N ASN A 57 -6.16 19.83 -7.92
CA ASN A 57 -4.77 19.96 -8.38
C ASN A 57 -4.06 18.59 -8.50
N ASN A 58 -4.75 17.62 -9.10
CA ASN A 58 -4.28 16.25 -9.29
C ASN A 58 -3.87 15.54 -7.99
N GLN A 59 -4.46 15.92 -6.87
CA GLN A 59 -4.17 15.37 -5.56
C GLN A 59 -5.45 14.97 -4.84
N PHE A 60 -5.32 13.97 -3.99
CA PHE A 60 -6.40 13.46 -3.16
C PHE A 60 -5.90 13.03 -1.78
N TYR A 61 -6.83 12.99 -0.82
CA TYR A 61 -6.54 12.62 0.55
C TYR A 61 -7.72 11.86 1.16
N PHE A 62 -7.43 10.73 1.82
CA PHE A 62 -8.37 10.01 2.67
C PHE A 62 -7.76 9.79 4.05
N LYS A 63 -8.62 9.70 5.06
CA LYS A 63 -8.25 9.32 6.41
C LYS A 63 -9.31 8.41 6.99
N GLY A 64 -8.90 7.29 7.55
CA GLY A 64 -9.82 6.32 8.11
C GLY A 64 -9.13 5.38 9.09
N LYS A 65 -9.81 4.30 9.45
CA LYS A 65 -9.30 3.30 10.39
C LYS A 65 -9.63 1.92 9.88
N MET A 66 -8.64 1.03 9.94
CA MET A 66 -8.78 -0.38 9.64
C MET A 66 -8.71 -1.19 10.94
N PRO A 67 -9.66 -2.10 11.23
CA PRO A 67 -9.57 -2.98 12.39
C PRO A 67 -8.42 -3.99 12.25
N ILE A 68 -8.20 -4.48 11.02
CA ILE A 68 -7.11 -5.35 10.59
C ILE A 68 -6.69 -4.95 9.17
N ILE A 69 -5.53 -5.43 8.70
CA ILE A 69 -5.08 -5.21 7.31
C ILE A 69 -6.17 -5.73 6.35
N GLY A 70 -6.55 -4.91 5.38
CA GLY A 70 -7.57 -5.25 4.38
C GLY A 70 -7.32 -4.54 3.07
N THR A 71 -8.17 -4.79 2.07
CA THR A 71 -8.07 -4.15 0.76
C THR A 71 -8.91 -2.86 0.70
N GLY A 72 -8.43 -1.88 -0.05
CA GLY A 72 -9.21 -0.73 -0.48
C GLY A 72 -9.52 -0.83 -1.96
N SER A 73 -10.65 -0.26 -2.37
CA SER A 73 -10.99 -0.11 -3.79
C SER A 73 -11.43 1.32 -4.10
N PHE A 74 -11.18 1.77 -5.32
CA PHE A 74 -11.52 3.09 -5.82
C PHE A 74 -12.63 3.01 -6.84
N ILE A 75 -13.54 3.98 -6.75
CA ILE A 75 -14.61 4.20 -7.72
C ILE A 75 -14.51 5.64 -8.18
N ILE A 76 -14.63 5.86 -9.48
CA ILE A 76 -14.74 7.21 -10.06
C ILE A 76 -16.02 7.28 -10.88
N GLY A 77 -16.66 8.45 -10.87
CA GLY A 77 -17.85 8.68 -11.69
C GLY A 77 -19.09 7.92 -11.22
N LYS A 78 -19.97 7.60 -12.17
CA LYS A 78 -21.24 6.88 -11.93
C LYS A 78 -21.33 5.56 -12.71
N GLY A 79 -20.33 5.28 -13.55
CA GLY A 79 -20.29 4.10 -14.41
C GLY A 79 -19.60 2.91 -13.76
N PRO A 80 -19.49 1.78 -14.48
CA PRO A 80 -18.68 0.66 -14.03
C PRO A 80 -17.20 1.08 -13.97
N THR A 81 -16.60 0.92 -12.79
CA THR A 81 -15.17 1.16 -12.57
C THR A 81 -14.39 -0.14 -12.62
N ILE A 82 -13.23 -0.12 -13.27
CA ILE A 82 -12.25 -1.20 -13.33
C ILE A 82 -10.97 -0.72 -12.65
N MET A 83 -10.48 -1.51 -11.70
CA MET A 83 -9.16 -1.32 -11.10
C MET A 83 -8.15 -2.31 -11.67
N THR A 84 -6.91 -1.88 -11.88
CA THR A 84 -5.85 -2.77 -12.38
C THR A 84 -5.35 -3.76 -11.34
N GLN A 85 -5.47 -3.40 -10.06
CA GLN A 85 -5.08 -4.23 -8.93
C GLN A 85 -5.75 -3.69 -7.66
N ASP A 86 -5.89 -4.57 -6.67
CA ASP A 86 -6.20 -4.15 -5.31
C ASP A 86 -4.98 -3.51 -4.65
N PHE A 87 -5.20 -2.68 -3.63
CA PHE A 87 -4.15 -2.23 -2.73
C PHE A 87 -4.56 -2.50 -1.28
N TYR A 88 -3.56 -2.60 -0.40
CA TYR A 88 -3.77 -2.91 1.01
C TYR A 88 -3.75 -1.65 1.87
N LEU A 89 -4.73 -1.56 2.76
CA LEU A 89 -4.85 -0.55 3.79
C LEU A 89 -4.30 -1.11 5.10
N GLU A 90 -3.26 -0.45 5.61
CA GLU A 90 -2.69 -0.61 6.95
C GLU A 90 -2.86 0.73 7.68
N ASN A 91 -2.98 0.74 9.01
CA ASN A 91 -3.07 1.96 9.81
C ASN A 91 -1.72 2.71 9.86
N GLU A 92 -1.30 3.22 8.70
CA GLU A 92 -0.01 3.86 8.43
C GLU A 92 -0.21 5.05 7.48
N ASP A 93 0.85 5.78 7.18
CA ASP A 93 0.87 6.74 6.07
C ASP A 93 1.08 6.02 4.74
N ILE A 94 0.12 6.14 3.83
CA ILE A 94 0.09 5.46 2.54
C ILE A 94 0.20 6.52 1.44
N ASN A 95 1.15 6.33 0.54
CA ASN A 95 1.29 7.17 -0.64
C ASN A 95 0.87 6.39 -1.89
N LEU A 96 0.01 7.00 -2.70
CA LEU A 96 -0.51 6.42 -3.94
C LEU A 96 -0.24 7.31 -5.15
N GLU A 97 0.00 6.66 -6.26
CA GLU A 97 0.02 7.28 -7.58
C GLU A 97 -0.98 6.55 -8.48
N LEU A 98 -1.99 7.28 -8.95
CA LEU A 98 -3.08 6.73 -9.76
C LEU A 98 -3.07 7.32 -11.16
N THR A 99 -3.48 6.56 -12.17
CA THR A 99 -3.93 7.11 -13.45
C THR A 99 -5.43 6.89 -13.56
N LEU A 100 -6.19 7.98 -13.69
CA LEU A 100 -7.64 7.96 -13.83
C LEU A 100 -7.98 8.24 -15.28
N THR A 101 -8.61 7.29 -15.96
CA THR A 101 -8.89 7.39 -17.40
C THR A 101 -10.19 6.68 -17.76
N LYS A 102 -10.66 6.88 -18.99
CA LYS A 102 -11.82 6.18 -19.55
C LYS A 102 -11.39 5.32 -20.71
N LYS A 103 -11.89 4.09 -20.77
CA LYS A 103 -11.62 3.17 -21.89
C LYS A 103 -12.90 2.54 -22.39
N THR A 104 -13.04 2.50 -23.72
CA THR A 104 -14.16 1.82 -24.37
C THR A 104 -13.80 0.37 -24.67
N VAL A 105 -14.57 -0.56 -24.13
CA VAL A 105 -14.44 -2.00 -24.40
C VAL A 105 -15.78 -2.52 -24.89
N ARG A 106 -15.83 -3.08 -26.11
CA ARG A 106 -17.06 -3.62 -26.72
C ARG A 106 -18.22 -2.60 -26.70
N ASN A 107 -17.95 -1.35 -27.07
CA ASN A 107 -18.90 -0.22 -27.10
C ASN A 107 -19.45 0.22 -25.73
N VAL A 108 -18.84 -0.22 -24.62
CA VAL A 108 -19.15 0.27 -23.27
C VAL A 108 -17.95 1.06 -22.75
N GLU A 109 -18.20 2.28 -22.29
CA GLU A 109 -17.17 3.09 -21.62
C GLU A 109 -17.04 2.64 -20.15
N TYR A 110 -15.81 2.36 -19.75
CA TYR A 110 -15.45 2.03 -18.39
C TYR A 110 -14.56 3.10 -17.81
N ASP A 111 -14.80 3.41 -16.55
CA ASP A 111 -13.91 4.20 -15.73
C ASP A 111 -12.75 3.29 -15.29
N TRP A 112 -11.51 3.67 -15.59
CA TRP A 112 -10.30 2.90 -15.27
C TRP A 112 -9.47 3.61 -14.23
N VAL A 113 -9.23 2.92 -13.12
CA VAL A 113 -8.30 3.32 -12.07
C VAL A 113 -7.07 2.42 -12.15
N ILE A 114 -5.97 2.98 -12.62
CA ILE A 114 -4.69 2.28 -12.69
C ILE A 114 -3.88 2.69 -11.46
N ILE A 115 -3.52 1.73 -10.62
CA ILE A 115 -2.59 1.97 -9.51
C ILE A 115 -1.18 1.86 -10.07
N ASN A 116 -0.49 3.00 -10.20
CA ASN A 116 0.88 3.05 -10.71
C ASN A 116 1.90 2.70 -9.62
N SER A 117 1.67 3.20 -8.40
CA SER A 117 2.55 2.89 -7.26
C SER A 117 1.81 2.99 -5.92
N VAL A 118 2.27 2.17 -4.97
CA VAL A 118 1.84 2.17 -3.56
C VAL A 118 3.09 2.14 -2.69
N SER A 119 3.15 2.96 -1.65
CA SER A 119 4.25 2.94 -0.68
C SER A 119 3.81 3.38 0.70
N GLY A 120 4.68 3.18 1.70
CA GLY A 120 4.45 3.58 3.09
C GLY A 120 3.89 2.48 3.99
N THR A 121 3.58 1.30 3.44
CA THR A 121 3.07 0.15 4.21
C THR A 121 4.04 -1.03 4.22
N LYS A 122 3.87 -1.95 5.17
CA LYS A 122 4.63 -3.21 5.18
C LYS A 122 4.30 -4.03 3.94
N THR A 123 3.03 -4.09 3.54
CA THR A 123 2.58 -4.80 2.34
C THR A 123 3.28 -4.28 1.09
N SER A 124 3.32 -2.96 0.91
CA SER A 124 3.95 -2.34 -0.26
C SER A 124 5.45 -2.68 -0.34
N SER A 125 6.12 -2.80 0.81
CA SER A 125 7.52 -3.23 0.89
C SER A 125 7.71 -4.68 0.44
N ILE A 126 6.84 -5.59 0.88
CA ILE A 126 6.88 -7.01 0.50
C ILE A 126 6.59 -7.17 -1.01
N GLN A 127 5.57 -6.45 -1.51
CA GLN A 127 5.23 -6.40 -2.93
C GLN A 127 6.41 -5.96 -3.78
N LYS A 128 7.05 -4.85 -3.40
CA LYS A 128 8.22 -4.32 -4.11
C LYS A 128 9.40 -5.29 -4.11
N ASP A 129 9.69 -5.93 -2.98
CA ASP A 129 10.72 -6.96 -2.87
C ASP A 129 10.44 -8.17 -3.78
N TYR A 130 9.20 -8.63 -3.85
CA TYR A 130 8.80 -9.72 -4.75
C TYR A 130 8.87 -9.32 -6.23
N GLU A 131 8.39 -8.14 -6.61
CA GLU A 131 8.46 -7.66 -8.00
C GLU A 131 9.90 -7.46 -8.46
N MET A 132 10.78 -6.90 -7.61
CA MET A 132 12.21 -6.79 -7.92
C MET A 132 12.87 -8.17 -8.11
N PHE A 133 12.48 -9.15 -7.28
CA PHE A 133 12.95 -10.53 -7.42
C PHE A 133 12.49 -11.15 -8.74
N LYS A 134 11.20 -11.00 -9.07
CA LYS A 134 10.61 -11.50 -10.32
C LYS A 134 11.30 -10.89 -11.54
N ALA A 135 11.42 -9.57 -11.60
CA ALA A 135 12.09 -8.88 -12.71
C ALA A 135 13.54 -9.36 -12.93
N LYS A 136 14.24 -9.76 -11.86
CA LYS A 136 15.61 -10.28 -11.92
C LYS A 136 15.70 -11.74 -12.38
N HIS A 137 14.72 -12.57 -12.05
CA HIS A 137 14.83 -14.03 -12.14
C HIS A 137 13.81 -14.70 -13.07
N GLU A 138 12.80 -13.99 -13.57
CA GLU A 138 11.70 -14.56 -14.37
C GLU A 138 12.16 -15.26 -15.66
N LYS A 139 13.33 -14.90 -16.19
CA LYS A 139 13.92 -15.48 -17.40
C LYS A 139 14.91 -16.62 -17.12
N ASP A 140 15.20 -16.90 -15.85
CA ASP A 140 16.11 -17.97 -15.48
C ASP A 140 15.48 -19.34 -15.77
N LYS A 141 16.28 -20.30 -16.25
CA LYS A 141 15.81 -21.69 -16.42
C LYS A 141 15.33 -22.32 -15.10
N SER A 142 15.83 -21.84 -13.97
CA SER A 142 15.46 -22.26 -12.61
C SER A 142 14.40 -21.36 -11.96
N TRP A 143 13.70 -20.53 -12.74
CA TRP A 143 12.68 -19.60 -12.27
C TRP A 143 11.69 -20.26 -11.30
N GLN A 144 11.15 -21.43 -11.64
CA GLN A 144 10.12 -22.10 -10.84
C GLN A 144 10.63 -22.45 -9.43
N ALA A 145 11.83 -23.04 -9.34
CA ALA A 145 12.45 -23.37 -8.05
C ALA A 145 12.76 -22.09 -7.24
N LYS A 146 13.35 -21.08 -7.89
CA LYS A 146 13.65 -19.79 -7.25
C LYS A 146 12.39 -19.08 -6.75
N ARG A 147 11.32 -19.08 -7.55
CA ARG A 147 10.02 -18.50 -7.20
C ARG A 147 9.46 -19.21 -5.98
N TYR A 148 9.46 -20.54 -5.96
CA TYR A 148 9.01 -21.33 -4.82
C TYR A 148 9.75 -20.95 -3.54
N ASP A 149 11.10 -20.92 -3.57
CA ASP A 149 11.92 -20.55 -2.40
C ASP A 149 11.63 -19.12 -1.91
N LYS A 150 11.40 -18.18 -2.84
CA LYS A 150 11.03 -16.80 -2.50
C LYS A 150 9.66 -16.73 -1.84
N LEU A 151 8.68 -17.44 -2.37
CA LEU A 151 7.32 -17.50 -1.82
C LEU A 151 7.32 -18.13 -0.43
N ASP A 152 8.00 -19.26 -0.27
CA ASP A 152 8.17 -19.94 1.02
C ASP A 152 8.83 -19.01 2.06
N SER A 153 9.84 -18.24 1.66
CA SER A 153 10.47 -17.24 2.53
C SER A 153 9.52 -16.13 2.96
N ILE A 154 8.68 -15.62 2.05
CA ILE A 154 7.70 -14.56 2.35
C ILE A 154 6.64 -15.09 3.31
N VAL A 155 6.06 -16.26 3.00
CA VAL A 155 5.02 -16.89 3.81
C VAL A 155 5.55 -17.24 5.20
N SER A 156 6.75 -17.82 5.29
CA SER A 156 7.38 -18.15 6.58
C SER A 156 7.64 -16.92 7.45
N LYS A 157 7.99 -15.77 6.86
CA LYS A 157 8.22 -14.52 7.60
C LYS A 157 6.93 -13.80 7.97
N HIS A 158 5.87 -13.98 7.18
CA HIS A 158 4.62 -13.26 7.28
C HIS A 158 3.41 -14.20 7.11
N PRO A 159 3.26 -15.21 8.00
CA PRO A 159 2.30 -16.30 7.80
C PRO A 159 0.84 -15.84 7.79
N ASP A 160 0.49 -14.87 8.65
CA ASP A 160 -0.89 -14.38 8.79
C ASP A 160 -1.15 -13.11 7.96
N HIS A 161 -0.24 -12.73 7.07
CA HIS A 161 -0.36 -11.51 6.30
C HIS A 161 -1.20 -11.75 5.03
N PRO A 162 -2.28 -10.99 4.76
CA PRO A 162 -3.19 -11.24 3.64
C PRO A 162 -2.49 -11.36 2.27
N TYR A 163 -1.49 -10.51 2.01
CA TYR A 163 -0.70 -10.59 0.78
C TYR A 163 0.07 -11.92 0.62
N SER A 164 0.59 -12.50 1.71
CA SER A 164 1.29 -13.80 1.66
C SER A 164 0.37 -14.92 1.19
N LEU A 165 -0.89 -14.92 1.65
CA LEU A 165 -1.89 -15.88 1.19
C LEU A 165 -2.26 -15.65 -0.27
N GLY A 166 -2.40 -14.39 -0.70
CA GLY A 166 -2.66 -14.05 -2.10
C GLY A 166 -1.56 -14.56 -3.05
N LEU A 167 -0.30 -14.45 -2.65
CA LEU A 167 0.83 -14.96 -3.42
C LEU A 167 0.80 -16.48 -3.64
N LEU A 168 0.28 -17.24 -2.67
CA LEU A 168 0.14 -18.70 -2.80
C LEU A 168 -0.95 -19.08 -3.81
N VAL A 169 -2.06 -18.34 -3.83
CA VAL A 169 -3.14 -18.55 -4.80
C VAL A 169 -2.68 -18.23 -6.23
N GLU A 170 -1.84 -17.23 -6.42
CA GLU A 170 -1.24 -16.93 -7.74
C GLU A 170 -0.19 -17.99 -8.17
N ALA A 171 0.28 -18.83 -7.24
CA ALA A 171 1.29 -19.84 -7.50
C ALA A 171 0.71 -21.24 -7.82
N SER A 172 -0.57 -21.48 -7.50
CA SER A 172 -1.31 -22.70 -7.86
C SER A 172 -1.78 -22.68 -9.31
#